data_AF-A0A1H5PTU2-F1
#
_entry.id   AF-A0A1H5PTU2-F1
#
_cell.length_a   1.000
_cell.length_b   1.000
_cell.length_c   1.000
_cell.angle_alpha   90.00
_cell.angle_beta   90.00
_cell.angle_gamma   90.00
#
_symmetry.space_group_name_H-M   'P 1'
#
loop_
_entity.id
_entity.type
_entity.pdbx_description
1 polymer ?
#
loop_
_entity_poly.entity_id
_entity_poly.type
_entity_poly.pdbx_seq_one_letter_code
_entity_poly.pdbx_strand_id
1 'polypeptide(L)'
;MESASAALYPVYSRAVSSEPAVRRISRRGLAWRLGVTGVALVILTMGQLQDTNDYFPLGSLSQYATPRDLDGAVRSVYMMADTETGERVRVPLNPQGVGVGRADIESQLNRIVDDPSLLQAIANSWSELHPDADPYVALYVMRSTYQLKDGIQQGEPEIEQLTSWEVQR
;
A
#
# COMPACT_ATOMS: atom_id res chain seq x y z
N MET A 1 -5.53 -72.78 -58.62
CA MET A 1 -6.17 -72.04 -59.72
C MET A 1 -7.05 -70.99 -59.08
N GLU A 2 -6.87 -69.78 -59.59
CA GLU A 2 -7.11 -68.46 -59.01
C GLU A 2 -8.58 -68.09 -58.73
N SER A 3 -8.72 -66.95 -58.04
CA SER A 3 -9.86 -66.01 -58.05
C SER A 3 -10.89 -66.21 -56.93
N ALA A 4 -11.34 -65.21 -56.17
CA ALA A 4 -10.92 -63.84 -55.92
C ALA A 4 -11.84 -63.29 -54.81
N SER A 5 -11.33 -62.39 -53.98
CA SER A 5 -11.84 -61.01 -53.87
C SER A 5 -11.71 -60.51 -52.44
N ALA A 6 -10.74 -59.63 -52.29
CA ALA A 6 -10.53 -58.82 -51.12
C ALA A 6 -11.60 -57.72 -51.00
N ALA A 7 -11.66 -57.20 -49.78
CA ALA A 7 -12.30 -55.97 -49.31
C ALA A 7 -13.82 -56.05 -49.14
N LEU A 8 -14.28 -55.66 -47.94
CA LEU A 8 -15.02 -54.41 -47.75
C LEU A 8 -14.97 -54.01 -46.26
N TYR A 9 -14.20 -52.93 -46.04
CA TYR A 9 -14.20 -51.96 -44.94
C TYR A 9 -13.83 -52.37 -43.50
N PRO A 10 -12.70 -51.86 -42.96
CA PRO A 10 -12.59 -51.75 -41.50
C PRO A 10 -13.64 -50.74 -41.03
N VAL A 11 -14.58 -51.21 -40.23
CA VAL A 11 -15.45 -50.36 -39.42
C VAL A 11 -14.53 -49.45 -38.60
N TYR A 12 -14.60 -48.14 -38.85
CA TYR A 12 -13.94 -47.13 -38.04
C TYR A 12 -14.41 -47.34 -36.59
N SER A 13 -13.55 -47.95 -35.77
CA SER A 13 -13.79 -48.07 -34.34
C SER A 13 -13.89 -46.65 -33.79
N ARG A 14 -15.10 -46.29 -33.40
CA ARG A 14 -15.46 -45.05 -32.71
C ARG A 14 -14.35 -44.71 -31.72
N ALA A 15 -13.70 -43.56 -31.89
CA ALA A 15 -12.84 -43.02 -30.86
C ALA A 15 -13.66 -42.97 -29.58
N VAL A 16 -13.31 -43.81 -28.60
CA VAL A 16 -13.91 -43.77 -27.27
C VAL A 16 -13.57 -42.39 -26.73
N SER A 17 -14.58 -41.52 -26.66
CA SER A 17 -14.47 -40.25 -25.97
C SER A 17 -14.02 -40.57 -24.54
N SER A 18 -12.75 -40.30 -24.25
CA SER A 18 -12.23 -40.37 -22.89
C SER A 18 -12.82 -39.19 -22.13
N GLU A 19 -14.04 -39.34 -21.60
CA GLU A 19 -14.53 -38.45 -20.57
C GLU A 19 -13.51 -38.46 -19.43
N PRO A 20 -12.99 -37.30 -19.00
CA PRO A 20 -11.98 -37.26 -17.97
C PRO A 20 -12.55 -37.89 -16.70
N ALA A 21 -11.90 -38.93 -16.19
CA ALA A 21 -12.34 -39.65 -15.00
C ALA A 21 -12.49 -38.67 -13.84
N VAL A 22 -13.73 -38.49 -13.36
CA VAL A 22 -14.05 -37.57 -12.27
C VAL A 22 -13.40 -38.08 -10.97
N ARG A 23 -12.32 -37.43 -10.55
CA ARG A 23 -11.58 -37.81 -9.35
C ARG A 23 -12.25 -37.21 -8.13
N ARG A 24 -12.85 -38.06 -7.28
CA ARG A 24 -13.45 -37.64 -6.01
C ARG A 24 -12.36 -37.23 -5.02
N ILE A 25 -12.54 -36.08 -4.38
CA ILE A 25 -11.66 -35.62 -3.30
C ILE A 25 -11.75 -36.58 -2.11
N SER A 26 -10.60 -36.93 -1.53
CA SER A 26 -10.56 -37.71 -0.30
C SER A 26 -11.06 -36.86 0.87
N ARG A 27 -11.67 -37.49 1.88
CA ARG A 27 -12.13 -36.79 3.10
C ARG A 27 -11.01 -35.98 3.78
N ARG A 28 -9.78 -36.51 3.77
CA ARG A 28 -8.59 -35.80 4.29
C ARG A 28 -8.25 -34.57 3.46
N GLY A 29 -8.29 -34.67 2.14
CA GLY A 29 -8.07 -33.54 1.23
C GLY A 29 -9.12 -32.45 1.37
N LEU A 30 -10.39 -32.85 1.58
CA LEU A 30 -11.47 -31.91 1.88
C LEU A 30 -11.23 -31.18 3.20
N ALA A 31 -10.97 -31.93 4.27
CA ALA A 31 -10.73 -31.37 5.60
C ALA A 31 -9.53 -30.41 5.62
N TRP A 32 -8.44 -30.76 4.93
CA TRP A 32 -7.27 -29.89 4.82
C TRP A 32 -7.61 -28.56 4.14
N ARG A 33 -8.29 -28.60 2.99
CA ARG A 33 -8.68 -27.39 2.25
C ARG A 33 -9.59 -26.50 3.09
N LEU A 34 -10.61 -27.09 3.72
CA LEU A 34 -11.52 -26.36 4.60
C LEU A 34 -10.78 -25.77 5.81
N GLY A 35 -9.83 -26.51 6.39
CA GLY A 35 -9.00 -26.03 7.49
C GLY A 35 -8.17 -24.81 7.09
N VAL A 36 -7.43 -24.90 5.98
CA VAL A 36 -6.63 -23.78 5.46
C VAL A 36 -7.51 -22.58 5.12
N THR A 37 -8.65 -22.79 4.45
CA THR A 37 -9.61 -21.72 4.16
C THR A 37 -10.16 -21.10 5.44
N GLY A 38 -10.50 -21.89 6.44
CA GLY A 38 -10.98 -21.41 7.73
C GLY A 38 -9.93 -20.55 8.45
N VAL A 39 -8.67 -20.99 8.48
CA VAL A 39 -7.56 -20.21 9.04
C VAL A 39 -7.39 -18.88 8.31
N ALA A 40 -7.41 -18.89 6.96
CA ALA A 40 -7.32 -17.67 6.18
C ALA A 40 -8.48 -16.70 6.48
N LEU A 41 -9.71 -17.21 6.58
CA LEU A 41 -10.89 -16.40 6.95
C LEU A 41 -10.78 -15.81 8.36
N VAL A 42 -10.27 -16.58 9.33
CA VAL A 42 -10.04 -16.08 10.69
C VAL A 42 -9.02 -14.94 10.69
N ILE A 43 -7.90 -15.10 9.99
CA ILE A 43 -6.86 -14.06 9.90
C ILE A 43 -7.45 -12.79 9.26
N LEU A 44 -8.13 -12.91 8.13
CA LEU A 44 -8.75 -11.77 7.45
C LEU A 44 -9.81 -11.08 8.33
N THR A 45 -10.68 -11.85 8.99
CA THR A 45 -11.72 -11.29 9.88
C THR A 45 -11.10 -10.56 11.06
N MET A 46 -10.03 -11.11 11.65
CA MET A 46 -9.34 -10.48 12.77
C MET A 46 -8.65 -9.17 12.34
N GLY A 47 -8.06 -9.14 11.14
CA GLY A 47 -7.49 -7.93 10.54
C GLY A 47 -8.54 -6.83 10.31
N GLN A 48 -9.76 -7.20 9.93
CA GLN A 48 -10.87 -6.25 9.76
C GLN A 48 -11.40 -5.73 11.11
N LEU A 49 -11.52 -6.57 12.14
CA LEU A 49 -12.03 -6.18 13.45
C LEU A 49 -11.08 -5.28 14.24
N GLN A 50 -9.77 -5.42 14.06
CA GLN A 50 -8.77 -4.58 14.74
C GLN A 50 -8.53 -3.23 14.05
N ASP A 51 -9.10 -3.02 12.86
CA ASP A 51 -8.91 -1.82 12.02
C ASP A 51 -7.45 -1.32 11.96
N THR A 52 -6.52 -2.26 11.83
CA THR A 52 -5.09 -1.97 11.69
C THR A 52 -4.59 -2.43 10.33
N ASN A 53 -3.71 -1.62 9.75
CA ASN A 53 -3.02 -1.93 8.50
C ASN A 53 -1.60 -2.50 8.72
N ASP A 54 -1.19 -2.69 9.99
CA ASP A 54 0.15 -3.18 10.35
C ASP A 54 0.41 -4.62 9.86
N TYR A 55 -0.66 -5.38 9.63
CA TYR A 55 -0.61 -6.77 9.16
C TYR A 55 -0.74 -6.91 7.63
N PHE A 56 -0.41 -5.87 6.86
CA PHE A 56 -0.42 -5.92 5.40
C PHE A 56 0.33 -7.19 4.88
N PRO A 57 -0.23 -7.94 3.90
CA PRO A 57 -1.42 -7.67 3.08
C PRO A 57 -2.75 -8.18 3.65
N LEU A 58 -2.79 -8.60 4.92
CA LEU A 58 -3.96 -9.23 5.56
C LEU A 58 -4.70 -8.29 6.54
N GLY A 59 -4.27 -7.02 6.66
CA GLY A 59 -4.91 -5.99 7.49
C GLY A 59 -6.24 -5.47 6.92
N SER A 60 -6.82 -4.43 7.54
CA SER A 60 -8.18 -3.97 7.22
C SER A 60 -8.32 -3.35 5.82
N LEU A 61 -7.23 -2.88 5.20
CA LEU A 61 -7.26 -2.08 3.96
C LEU A 61 -8.23 -0.89 4.05
N SER A 62 -8.41 -0.33 5.26
CA SER A 62 -9.42 0.69 5.57
C SER A 62 -9.37 1.93 4.67
N GLN A 63 -8.21 2.20 4.05
CA GLN A 63 -8.04 3.23 3.01
C GLN A 63 -9.03 3.12 1.83
N TYR A 64 -9.59 1.94 1.56
CA TYR A 64 -10.58 1.70 0.49
C TYR A 64 -11.97 1.31 0.99
N ALA A 65 -12.13 1.06 2.29
CA ALA A 65 -13.33 0.42 2.83
C ALA A 65 -14.45 1.39 3.24
N THR A 66 -14.14 2.68 3.39
CA THR A 66 -15.08 3.65 3.99
C THR A 66 -15.34 4.84 3.04
N PRO A 67 -16.61 5.18 2.76
CA PRO A 67 -16.95 6.41 2.06
C PRO A 67 -16.44 7.62 2.85
N ARG A 68 -15.92 8.61 2.14
CA ARG A 68 -15.42 9.85 2.76
C ARG A 68 -16.61 10.74 3.13
N ASP A 69 -16.57 11.26 4.34
CA ASP A 69 -17.53 12.25 4.80
C ASP A 69 -17.34 13.55 4.02
N LEU A 70 -18.37 13.96 3.27
CA LEU A 70 -18.36 15.17 2.45
C LEU A 70 -18.45 16.45 3.29
N ASP A 71 -18.82 16.32 4.56
CA ASP A 71 -18.89 17.40 5.55
C ASP A 71 -17.87 17.18 6.69
N GLY A 72 -16.86 16.33 6.46
CA GLY A 72 -15.81 16.03 7.42
C GLY A 72 -14.63 17.00 7.36
N ALA A 73 -13.71 16.87 8.32
CA ALA A 73 -12.43 17.58 8.30
C ALA A 73 -11.35 16.77 7.58
N VAL A 74 -10.63 17.41 6.66
CA VAL A 74 -9.47 16.83 5.97
C VAL A 74 -8.19 17.31 6.64
N ARG A 75 -7.31 16.37 6.94
CA ARG A 75 -5.97 16.63 7.49
C ARG A 75 -4.94 16.21 6.45
N SER A 76 -4.02 17.09 6.11
CA SER A 76 -2.96 16.84 5.14
C SER A 76 -1.61 17.09 5.79
N VAL A 77 -0.75 16.08 5.78
CA VAL A 77 0.60 16.20 6.35
C VAL A 77 1.57 16.65 5.27
N TYR A 78 2.47 17.55 5.67
CA TYR A 78 3.51 18.03 4.82
C TYR A 78 4.79 18.38 5.59
N MET A 79 5.86 18.64 4.86
CA MET A 79 7.16 18.98 5.44
C MET A 79 7.73 20.27 4.84
N MET A 80 8.32 21.08 5.71
CA MET A 80 9.11 22.25 5.35
C MET A 80 10.55 22.03 5.82
N ALA A 81 11.51 22.70 5.18
CA ALA A 81 12.89 22.72 5.61
C ALA A 81 13.41 24.16 5.59
N ASP A 82 14.30 24.48 6.52
CA ASP A 82 15.18 25.63 6.37
C ASP A 82 16.46 25.15 5.70
N THR A 83 16.97 25.94 4.75
CA THR A 83 18.23 25.66 4.06
C THR A 83 19.38 26.43 4.69
N GLU A 84 20.63 26.08 4.35
CA GLU A 84 21.81 26.74 4.93
C GLU A 84 21.91 28.22 4.51
N THR A 85 21.37 28.59 3.34
CA THR A 85 21.26 30.01 2.94
C THR A 85 20.13 30.77 3.64
N GLY A 86 19.32 30.10 4.46
CA GLY A 86 18.26 30.69 5.28
C GLY A 86 16.88 30.75 4.61
N GLU A 87 16.67 30.03 3.51
CA GLU A 87 15.34 29.94 2.87
C GLU A 87 14.49 28.84 3.52
N ARG A 88 13.20 29.12 3.74
CA ARG A 88 12.22 28.09 4.13
C ARG A 88 11.54 27.51 2.89
N VAL A 89 11.84 26.25 2.57
CA VAL A 89 11.36 25.57 1.36
C VAL A 89 10.45 24.39 1.68
N ARG A 90 9.64 24.01 0.70
CA ARG A 90 8.79 22.81 0.78
C ARG A 90 9.63 21.58 0.48
N VAL A 91 9.65 20.60 1.39
CA VAL A 91 10.35 19.33 1.15
C VAL A 91 9.61 18.50 0.08
N PRO A 92 10.28 18.11 -1.02
CA PRO A 92 9.67 17.33 -2.09
C PRO A 92 9.58 15.83 -1.70
N LEU A 93 8.47 15.45 -1.08
CA LEU A 93 8.18 14.05 -0.68
C LEU A 93 7.81 13.18 -1.89
N ASN A 94 8.81 12.87 -2.71
CA ASN A 94 8.73 11.95 -3.85
C ASN A 94 10.11 11.29 -4.09
N PRO A 95 10.19 10.25 -4.94
CA PRO A 95 11.43 9.51 -5.18
C PRO A 95 12.58 10.37 -5.71
N GLN A 96 12.29 11.41 -6.48
CA GLN A 96 13.31 12.31 -7.03
C GLN A 96 13.79 13.34 -6.00
N GLY A 97 12.98 13.69 -5.01
CA GLY A 97 13.26 14.72 -4.02
C GLY A 97 14.04 14.21 -2.81
N VAL A 98 13.40 13.38 -1.97
CA VAL A 98 14.05 12.81 -0.77
C VAL A 98 13.92 11.29 -0.71
N GLY A 99 13.59 10.64 -1.83
CA GLY A 99 13.50 9.18 -1.93
C GLY A 99 12.25 8.56 -1.28
N VAL A 100 11.46 9.32 -0.52
CA VAL A 100 10.24 8.85 0.16
C VAL A 100 9.01 9.66 -0.24
N GLY A 101 7.85 9.00 -0.26
CA GLY A 101 6.57 9.64 -0.58
C GLY A 101 5.87 10.20 0.66
N ARG A 102 4.84 11.03 0.43
CA ARG A 102 3.98 11.55 1.51
C ARG A 102 3.34 10.42 2.33
N ALA A 103 2.88 9.37 1.67
CA ALA A 103 2.22 8.25 2.34
C ALA A 103 3.15 7.53 3.32
N ASP A 104 4.46 7.46 3.03
CA ASP A 104 5.45 6.86 3.93
C ASP A 104 5.61 7.70 5.21
N ILE A 105 5.66 9.03 5.06
CA ILE A 105 5.69 9.97 6.18
C ILE A 105 4.41 9.88 7.01
N GLU A 106 3.24 9.86 6.37
CA GLU A 106 1.95 9.74 7.06
C GLU A 106 1.81 8.41 7.82
N SER A 107 2.28 7.30 7.24
CA SER A 107 2.29 5.98 7.86
C SER A 107 3.16 5.94 9.13
N GLN A 108 4.29 6.65 9.13
CA GLN A 108 5.21 6.72 10.26
C GLN A 108 4.98 7.95 11.17
N LEU A 109 3.90 8.71 10.97
CA LEU A 109 3.74 10.03 11.58
C LEU A 109 3.87 10.01 13.10
N ASN A 110 3.19 9.07 13.78
CA ASN A 110 3.25 8.98 15.24
C ASN A 110 4.70 8.74 15.70
N ARG A 111 5.41 7.82 15.03
CA ARG A 111 6.80 7.52 15.33
C ARG A 111 7.72 8.72 15.11
N ILE A 112 7.48 9.50 14.05
CA ILE A 112 8.26 10.71 13.74
C ILE A 112 7.98 11.82 14.77
N VAL A 113 6.73 11.97 15.21
CA VAL A 113 6.36 12.94 16.25
C VAL A 113 6.99 12.56 17.58
N ASP A 114 6.97 11.27 17.93
CA ASP A 114 7.56 10.75 19.17
C ASP A 114 9.10 10.79 19.16
N ASP A 115 9.71 10.54 17.99
CA ASP A 115 11.16 10.58 17.78
C ASP A 115 11.52 11.42 16.53
N PRO A 116 11.69 12.75 16.70
CA PRO A 116 11.98 13.65 15.59
C PRO A 116 13.35 13.42 14.95
N SER A 117 14.27 12.68 15.60
CA SER A 117 15.59 12.38 15.07
C SER A 117 15.54 11.58 13.76
N LEU A 118 14.42 10.88 13.51
CA LEU A 118 14.15 10.18 12.26
C LEU A 118 14.16 11.12 11.05
N LEU A 119 13.91 12.42 11.25
CA LEU A 119 13.99 13.42 10.19
C LEU A 119 15.43 13.65 9.69
N GLN A 120 16.46 13.27 10.46
CA GLN A 120 17.85 13.31 10.01
C GLN A 120 18.04 12.52 8.71
N ALA A 121 17.38 11.36 8.58
CA ALA A 121 17.48 10.55 7.37
C ALA A 121 16.98 11.30 6.13
N ILE A 122 15.94 12.14 6.27
CA ILE A 122 15.40 12.95 5.18
C ILE A 122 16.39 14.03 4.74
N ALA A 123 17.04 14.71 5.69
CA ALA A 123 18.08 15.68 5.39
C ALA A 123 19.27 15.02 4.68
N ASN A 124 19.72 13.86 5.17
CA ASN A 124 20.81 13.10 4.55
C ASN A 124 20.45 12.68 3.12
N SER A 125 19.24 12.17 2.90
CA SER A 125 18.77 11.79 1.56
C SER A 125 18.70 12.98 0.60
N TRP A 126 18.32 14.17 1.07
CA TRP A 126 18.37 15.38 0.24
C TRP A 126 19.80 15.66 -0.24
N SER A 127 20.77 15.69 0.68
CA SER A 127 22.18 15.95 0.36
C SER A 127 22.80 14.86 -0.52
N GLU A 128 22.41 13.60 -0.36
CA GLU A 128 22.88 12.49 -1.20
C GLU A 128 22.32 12.56 -2.62
N LEU A 129 21.03 12.87 -2.77
CA LEU A 129 20.35 12.94 -4.07
C LEU A 129 20.64 14.24 -4.82
N HIS A 130 20.94 15.32 -4.08
CA HIS A 130 21.16 16.66 -4.61
C HIS A 130 22.46 17.27 -4.06
N PRO A 131 23.64 16.72 -4.43
CA PRO A 131 24.92 17.16 -3.87
C PRO A 131 25.26 18.64 -4.17
N ASP A 132 24.66 19.22 -5.21
CA ASP A 132 24.87 20.61 -5.61
C ASP A 132 23.78 21.57 -5.07
N ALA A 133 22.76 21.05 -4.39
CA ALA A 133 21.69 21.86 -3.83
C ALA A 133 22.04 22.36 -2.42
N ASP A 134 21.40 23.45 -2.02
CA ASP A 134 21.50 24.00 -0.67
C ASP A 134 21.00 22.96 0.36
N PRO A 135 21.84 22.54 1.33
CA PRO A 135 21.47 21.52 2.29
C PRO A 135 20.40 22.00 3.27
N TYR A 136 19.59 21.07 3.77
CA TYR A 136 18.64 21.35 4.84
C TYR A 136 19.35 21.41 6.18
N VAL A 137 19.06 22.44 6.97
CA VAL A 137 19.59 22.65 8.33
C VAL A 137 18.54 22.42 9.40
N ALA A 138 17.25 22.61 9.08
CA ALA A 138 16.14 22.26 9.95
C ALA A 138 14.99 21.68 9.15
N LEU A 139 14.23 20.77 9.74
CA LEU A 139 13.05 20.13 9.15
C LEU A 139 11.84 20.29 10.06
N TYR A 140 10.67 20.48 9.46
CA TYR A 140 9.41 20.71 10.16
C TYR A 140 8.34 19.80 9.58
N VAL A 141 7.65 19.04 10.43
CA VAL A 141 6.45 18.31 10.03
C VAL A 141 5.25 19.18 10.35
N MET A 142 4.46 19.47 9.33
CA MET A 142 3.31 20.35 9.37
C MET A 142 2.04 19.57 9.05
N ARG A 143 0.91 20.03 9.59
CA ARG A 143 -0.42 19.56 9.25
C ARG A 143 -1.28 20.74 8.87
N SER A 144 -1.93 20.66 7.70
CA SER A 144 -3.05 21.53 7.39
C SER A 144 -4.36 20.79 7.66
N THR A 145 -5.28 21.45 8.37
CA THR A 145 -6.63 20.94 8.63
C THR A 145 -7.64 21.90 8.04
N TYR A 146 -8.57 21.40 7.23
CA TYR A 146 -9.66 22.21 6.69
C TYR A 146 -10.98 21.45 6.72
N GLN A 147 -12.05 22.21 6.85
CA GLN A 147 -13.41 21.68 6.90
C GLN A 147 -13.95 21.53 5.47
N LEU A 148 -14.61 20.42 5.19
CA LEU A 148 -15.40 20.26 3.98
C LEU A 148 -16.86 20.64 4.23
N LYS A 149 -17.51 21.10 3.18
CA LYS A 149 -18.97 21.16 3.05
C LYS A 149 -19.35 20.75 1.64
N ASP A 150 -20.20 19.74 1.51
CA ASP A 150 -20.57 19.14 0.22
C ASP A 150 -19.34 18.74 -0.63
N GLY A 151 -18.26 18.29 0.02
CA GLY A 151 -17.00 17.89 -0.61
C GLY A 151 -16.08 19.05 -1.01
N ILE A 152 -16.44 20.29 -0.70
CA ILE A 152 -15.67 21.49 -1.04
C ILE A 152 -15.03 22.07 0.22
N GLN A 153 -13.75 22.40 0.13
CA GLN A 153 -13.02 23.08 1.20
C GLN A 153 -13.72 24.41 1.58
N GLN A 154 -13.87 24.62 2.88
CA GLN A 154 -14.39 25.84 3.46
C GLN A 154 -13.31 26.55 4.26
N GLY A 155 -13.17 27.86 4.02
CA GLY A 155 -12.24 28.72 4.75
C GLY A 155 -10.78 28.41 4.51
N GLU A 156 -9.93 29.13 5.26
CA GLU A 156 -8.50 28.91 5.27
C GLU A 156 -8.14 27.68 6.13
N PRO A 157 -7.18 26.86 5.71
CA PRO A 157 -6.71 25.75 6.52
C PRO A 157 -6.04 26.23 7.83
N GLU A 158 -6.33 25.54 8.92
CA GLU A 158 -5.53 25.64 10.15
C GLU A 158 -4.19 24.92 9.93
N ILE A 159 -3.08 25.61 10.19
CA ILE A 159 -1.74 25.06 10.04
C ILE A 159 -1.14 24.81 11.43
N GLU A 160 -0.75 23.57 11.67
CA GLU A 160 -0.15 23.09 12.91
C GLU A 160 1.26 22.56 12.61
N GLN A 161 2.27 22.95 13.39
CA GLN A 161 3.56 22.27 13.40
C GLN A 161 3.49 21.12 14.40
N LEU A 162 3.65 19.90 13.90
CA LEU A 162 3.59 18.68 14.73
C LEU A 162 4.90 18.40 15.44
N THR A 163 6.01 18.58 14.72
CA THR A 163 7.36 18.39 15.27
C THR A 163 8.41 19.08 14.39
N SER A 164 9.63 19.19 14.90
CA SER A 164 10.78 19.75 14.18
C SER A 164 12.08 19.06 14.57
N TRP A 165 13.06 19.12 13.68
CA TRP A 165 14.40 18.58 13.90
C TRP A 165 15.46 19.52 13.36
N GLU A 166 16.47 19.80 14.18
CA GLU A 166 17.69 20.51 13.78
C GLU A 166 18.71 19.46 13.29
N VAL A 167 19.14 19.61 12.04
CA VAL A 167 20.02 18.64 11.36
C VAL A 167 21.38 18.65 12.04
N GLN A 168 21.82 17.46 12.44
CA GLN A 168 23.13 17.25 13.04
C GLN A 168 24.16 17.08 11.92
N ARG A 169 25.29 17.78 12.04
CA ARG A 169 26.43 17.72 11.10
C ARG A 169 27.43 16.64 11.50
#